data_AF-A0A1H5YCP5-F1
#
_entry.id   AF-A0A1H5YCP5-F1
#
_cell.length_a   1.000
_cell.length_b   1.000
_cell.length_c   1.000
_cell.angle_alpha   90.00
_cell.angle_beta   90.00
_cell.angle_gamma   90.00
#
_symmetry.space_group_name_H-M   'P 1'
#
loop_
_entity.id
_entity.type
_entity.pdbx_description
1 polymer ?
#
loop_
_entity_poly.entity_id
_entity_poly.type
_entity_poly.pdbx_seq_one_letter_code
_entity_poly.pdbx_strand_id
1 'polypeptide(L)'
;MKFSMNGFRRQLSGDVEKLREYVVDAINGEVTDQEDFADAINDVICKVNGLNCVFVKDDPDFTDMGDIEIDVVDFDGEIAR
;
A
#
# COMPACT_ATOMS: atom_id res chain seq x y z
N MET A 1 -3.98 21.46 -6.82
CA MET A 1 -2.99 20.44 -7.22
C MET A 1 -3.73 19.42 -8.10
N LYS A 2 -3.26 19.09 -9.30
CA LYS A 2 -3.92 18.04 -10.12
C LYS A 2 -3.32 16.69 -9.73
N PHE A 3 -4.13 15.82 -9.16
CA PHE A 3 -3.75 14.44 -8.86
C PHE A 3 -4.09 13.54 -10.06
N SER A 4 -3.13 12.73 -10.50
CA SER A 4 -3.34 11.82 -11.63
C SER A 4 -3.76 10.45 -11.12
N MET A 5 -5.06 10.16 -11.14
CA MET A 5 -5.57 8.82 -10.80
C MET A 5 -4.97 7.74 -11.69
N ASN A 6 -4.68 8.03 -12.96
CA ASN A 6 -4.02 7.07 -13.85
C ASN A 6 -2.57 6.79 -13.45
N GLY A 7 -1.83 7.82 -13.05
CA GLY A 7 -0.47 7.66 -12.55
C GLY A 7 -0.46 6.86 -11.25
N PHE A 8 -1.35 7.21 -10.33
CA PHE A 8 -1.52 6.54 -9.06
C PHE A 8 -1.91 5.06 -9.22
N ARG A 9 -2.88 4.74 -10.09
CA ARG A 9 -3.26 3.35 -10.39
C ARG A 9 -2.10 2.53 -10.96
N ARG A 10 -1.27 3.12 -11.83
CA ARG A 10 -0.08 2.45 -12.36
C ARG A 10 0.95 2.17 -11.27
N GLN A 11 1.18 3.13 -10.37
CA GLN A 11 2.09 2.96 -9.24
C GLN A 11 1.60 1.84 -8.32
N LEU A 12 0.36 1.94 -7.82
CA LEU A 12 -0.24 0.90 -6.97
C LEU A 12 -0.19 -0.48 -7.60
N SER A 13 -0.47 -0.60 -8.91
CA SER A 13 -0.34 -1.88 -9.61
C SER A 13 1.10 -2.42 -9.62
N GLY A 14 2.10 -1.55 -9.78
CA GLY A 14 3.51 -1.94 -9.69
C GLY A 14 3.93 -2.35 -8.29
N ASP A 15 3.45 -1.66 -7.25
CA ASP A 15 3.78 -2.01 -5.86
C ASP A 15 3.15 -3.35 -5.46
N VAL A 16 1.91 -3.62 -5.89
CA VAL A 16 1.26 -4.92 -5.70
C VAL A 16 2.00 -6.03 -6.44
N GLU A 17 2.54 -5.75 -7.63
CA GLU A 17 3.37 -6.70 -8.37
C GLU A 17 4.70 -7.00 -7.64
N LYS A 18 5.38 -5.97 -7.14
CA LYS A 18 6.60 -6.12 -6.33
C LYS A 18 6.32 -6.93 -5.05
N LEU A 19 5.23 -6.61 -4.33
CA LEU A 19 4.83 -7.36 -3.14
C LEU A 19 4.54 -8.84 -3.47
N ARG A 20 3.89 -9.11 -4.61
CA ARG A 20 3.62 -10.47 -5.08
C ARG A 20 4.91 -11.26 -5.33
N GLU A 21 5.94 -10.62 -5.90
CA GLU A 21 7.24 -11.26 -6.13
C GLU A 21 7.87 -11.70 -4.80
N TYR A 22 7.94 -10.81 -3.81
CA TYR A 22 8.45 -11.17 -2.48
C TYR A 22 7.63 -12.27 -1.78
N VAL A 23 6.31 -12.29 -1.94
CA VAL A 23 5.46 -13.37 -1.41
C VAL A 23 5.78 -14.71 -2.09
N VAL A 24 6.03 -14.71 -3.40
CA VAL A 24 6.39 -15.92 -4.15
C VAL A 24 7.76 -16.43 -3.70
N ASP A 25 8.74 -15.55 -3.55
CA ASP A 25 10.09 -15.89 -3.08
C ASP A 25 10.02 -16.52 -1.68
N ALA A 26 9.27 -15.90 -0.76
CA ALA A 26 9.05 -16.42 0.59
C ALA A 26 8.37 -17.81 0.58
N ILE A 27 7.36 -18.03 -0.28
CA ILE A 27 6.70 -19.34 -0.44
C ILE A 27 7.67 -20.41 -0.94
N ASN A 28 8.58 -20.04 -1.85
CA ASN A 28 9.59 -20.94 -2.41
C ASN A 28 10.76 -21.18 -1.44
N GLY A 29 10.78 -20.52 -0.29
CA GLY A 29 11.87 -20.60 0.69
C GLY A 29 13.12 -19.84 0.25
N GLU A 30 12.99 -18.91 -0.69
CA GLU A 30 14.07 -18.01 -1.07
C GLU A 30 14.26 -16.95 0.02
N VAL A 31 15.51 -16.53 0.22
CA VAL A 31 15.83 -15.52 1.24
C VAL A 31 15.47 -14.15 0.68
N THR A 32 14.31 -13.65 1.10
CA THR A 32 13.94 -12.25 0.94
C THR A 32 14.42 -11.46 2.16
N ASP A 33 15.04 -10.31 1.91
CA ASP A 33 15.40 -9.38 2.99
C ASP A 33 14.12 -8.88 3.68
N GLN A 34 14.10 -8.95 5.02
CA GLN A 34 12.91 -8.58 5.80
C GLN A 34 12.58 -7.10 5.68
N GLU A 35 13.59 -6.23 5.54
CA GLU A 35 13.40 -4.79 5.35
C GLU A 35 12.77 -4.52 3.98
N ASP A 36 13.27 -5.16 2.92
CA ASP A 36 12.71 -5.03 1.57
C ASP A 36 11.26 -5.50 1.50
N PHE A 37 10.91 -6.56 2.22
CA PHE A 37 9.54 -7.07 2.28
C PHE A 37 8.61 -6.13 3.05
N ALA A 38 9.08 -5.60 4.20
CA ALA A 38 8.37 -4.59 4.98
C ALA A 38 8.12 -3.30 4.16
N ASP A 39 9.14 -2.82 3.43
CA ASP A 39 9.00 -1.68 2.53
C ASP A 39 7.97 -1.94 1.43
N ALA A 40 7.98 -3.13 0.83
CA ALA A 40 7.04 -3.47 -0.23
C ALA A 40 5.58 -3.49 0.24
N ILE A 41 5.31 -4.00 1.45
CA ILE A 41 3.95 -3.97 2.01
C ILE A 41 3.56 -2.56 2.44
N ASN A 42 4.49 -1.80 3.03
CA ASN A 42 4.26 -0.41 3.43
C ASN A 42 3.96 0.50 2.24
N ASP A 43 4.61 0.28 1.10
CA ASP A 43 4.35 1.00 -0.15
C ASP A 43 2.91 0.82 -0.64
N VAL A 44 2.35 -0.38 -0.46
CA VAL A 44 0.94 -0.70 -0.78
C VAL A 44 0.01 -0.07 0.25
N ILE A 45 0.30 -0.23 1.55
CA ILE A 45 -0.48 0.33 2.65
C ILE A 45 -0.62 1.85 2.50
N CYS A 46 0.50 2.56 2.30
CA CYS A 46 0.51 4.03 2.16
C CYS A 46 -0.40 4.50 1.02
N LYS A 47 -0.44 3.76 -0.08
CA LYS A 47 -1.28 4.09 -1.24
C LYS A 47 -2.75 3.79 -0.97
N VAL A 48 -3.07 2.66 -0.36
CA VAL A 48 -4.45 2.34 0.03
C VAL A 48 -4.97 3.37 1.03
N ASN A 49 -4.21 3.71 2.08
CA ASN A 49 -4.59 4.75 3.02
C ASN A 49 -4.74 6.12 2.31
N GLY A 50 -3.84 6.43 1.39
CA GLY A 50 -3.95 7.62 0.55
C GLY A 50 -5.23 7.69 -0.28
N LEU A 51 -5.74 6.56 -0.79
CA LEU A 51 -7.03 6.48 -1.47
C LEU A 51 -8.20 6.70 -0.51
N ASN A 52 -8.13 6.13 0.70
CA ASN A 52 -9.19 6.23 1.70
C ASN A 52 -9.40 7.68 2.17
N CYS A 53 -8.35 8.50 2.10
CA CYS A 53 -8.40 9.94 2.39
C CYS A 53 -8.91 10.81 1.22
N VAL A 54 -9.16 10.23 0.03
CA VAL A 54 -9.69 11.00 -1.11
C VAL A 54 -11.16 11.30 -0.88
N PHE A 55 -11.45 12.52 -0.44
CA PHE A 55 -12.82 13.03 -0.30
C PHE A 55 -13.15 14.06 -1.37
N VAL A 56 -14.28 13.87 -2.06
CA VAL A 56 -14.82 14.83 -3.03
C VAL A 56 -16.22 15.23 -2.59
N LYS A 57 -16.35 16.46 -2.08
CA LYS A 57 -17.56 16.97 -1.40
C LYS A 57 -18.89 16.76 -2.14
N ASP A 58 -18.86 16.84 -3.47
CA ASP A 58 -20.06 16.82 -4.32
C ASP A 58 -20.24 15.50 -5.08
N ASP A 59 -19.41 14.49 -4.80
CA ASP A 59 -19.51 13.17 -5.41
C ASP A 59 -20.07 12.16 -4.38
N PRO A 60 -21.31 11.67 -4.55
CA PRO A 60 -21.93 10.76 -3.58
C PRO A 60 -21.23 9.39 -3.52
N ASP A 61 -20.42 9.05 -4.52
CA ASP A 61 -19.65 7.81 -4.56
C ASP A 61 -18.27 7.96 -3.88
N PHE A 62 -17.90 9.16 -3.44
CA PHE A 62 -16.67 9.41 -2.66
C PHE A 62 -17.00 9.85 -1.23
N THR A 63 -16.85 8.91 -0.30
CA THR A 63 -16.94 9.16 1.14
C THR A 63 -15.56 9.06 1.77
N ASP A 64 -15.32 9.81 2.85
CA ASP A 64 -14.14 9.60 3.70
C ASP A 64 -14.17 8.17 4.27
N MET A 65 -13.07 7.44 4.09
CA MET A 65 -12.89 6.05 4.56
C MET A 65 -11.68 5.93 5.49
N GLY A 66 -11.29 7.01 6.16
CA GLY A 66 -10.16 6.99 7.11
C GLY A 66 -10.34 5.98 8.26
N ASP A 67 -11.55 5.46 8.51
CA ASP A 67 -11.82 4.44 9.51
C ASP A 67 -11.25 3.05 9.17
N ILE A 68 -10.91 2.80 7.91
CA ILE A 68 -10.27 1.56 7.44
C ILE A 68 -8.77 1.72 7.14
N GLU A 69 -8.13 2.73 7.74
CA GLU A 69 -6.68 2.90 7.69
C GLU A 69 -5.94 1.67 8.20
N ILE A 70 -4.87 1.30 7.49
CA ILE A 70 -4.01 0.16 7.84
C ILE A 70 -2.69 0.70 8.39
N ASP A 71 -2.32 0.27 9.58
CA ASP A 71 -1.02 0.60 10.21
C ASP A 71 0.14 0.00 9.41
N VAL A 72 1.28 0.69 9.36
CA VAL A 72 2.49 0.20 8.66
C VAL A 72 3.24 -0.84 9.49
N VAL A 73 4.09 -1.63 8.84
CA VAL A 73 4.91 -2.66 9.46
C VAL A 73 6.32 -2.10 9.70
N ASP A 74 6.83 -2.23 10.92
CA ASP A 74 8.22 -1.90 11.26
C ASP A 74 9.16 -3.05 10.89
N PHE A 75 10.47 -2.77 10.80
CA PHE A 75 11.47 -3.71 10.29
C PHE A 75 11.71 -4.92 11.20
N ASP A 76 11.28 -4.85 12.45
CA ASP A 76 11.27 -5.98 13.39
C ASP A 76 9.99 -6.83 13.31
N GLY A 77 9.08 -6.47 12.39
CA GLY A 77 7.79 -7.14 12.19
C GLY A 77 6.68 -6.67 13.13
N GLU A 78 6.91 -5.61 13.92
CA GLU A 78 5.87 -4.97 14.72
C GLU A 78 4.96 -4.07 13.86
N ILE A 79 3.76 -3.78 14.36
CA ILE A 79 2.84 -2.85 13.69
C ILE A 79 3.06 -1.47 14.29
N ALA A 80 3.48 -0.51 13.47
CA ALA A 80 3.70 0.87 13.86
C ALA A 80 2.45 1.72 13.56
N ARG A 81 1.97 2.39 14.62
CA ARG A 81 0.86 3.36 14.60
C ARG A 81 1.34 4.78 14.37
#